data_AF-A0A4V1RNF5-F1
#
_entry.id   AF-A0A4V1RNF5-F1
#
_cell.length_a   1.000
_cell.length_b   1.000
_cell.length_c   1.000
_cell.angle_alpha   90.00
_cell.angle_beta   90.00
_cell.angle_gamma   90.00
#
_symmetry.space_group_name_H-M   'P 1'
#
loop_
_entity.id
_entity.type
_entity.pdbx_description
1 polymer ?
#
loop_
_entity_poly.entity_id
_entity_poly.type
_entity_poly.pdbx_seq_one_letter_code
_entity_poly.pdbx_strand_id
1 'polypeptide(L)'
;MPAFFDQRINALLDAADPAMSARRLLDLRRRITSGLKLLVYEVGSTAEVGVIFETLNDRGRSLTTLEKTKNYLLYLASQLPDERGHKLSDRINERWSGIFKNLADLPPDSEDRLLRAHWLATQNADRRTWTGVEAIKKKFPRAKYVPSSQRLESVGTAPIVNTDAVWQDLFDHVTDYVDSLWQCSEFLADLEDLNAKYEIWSSDPVVTGRVRRHSQALARSGVVAQFLPLLFASRLAHAKDGAAYASIVEACEVFSARVFAICTRRAGAGQVALAGAANRLFRGAITADEAIIEITKLTWEYAPDDLVRSNFQPSVNWYVRSSHKYVLYEYELSRGKSAGVLDPFTTFTQAFQKTTEHVLPQTPAAGSQWLVTFKDPAERAQLTDCLGNLVLTMDNSSYGRKEFSSKRGTPVQVSPPCYYGAALLSEREIANSDKWTPQSVRDRLAELEGWALTRWPATGPVAAPVAVDTDVEDDDDDD
;
A
#
# COMPACT_ATOMS: atom_id res chain seq x y z
N MET A 1 26.63 20.24 -9.01
CA MET A 1 26.54 19.58 -10.33
C MET A 1 27.92 19.29 -10.97
N PRO A 2 28.89 20.22 -11.04
CA PRO A 2 30.19 19.98 -11.68
C PRO A 2 30.94 18.78 -11.07
N ALA A 3 31.00 18.74 -9.74
CA ALA A 3 31.70 17.70 -8.99
C ALA A 3 31.23 16.26 -9.28
N PHE A 4 29.95 16.05 -9.62
CA PHE A 4 29.44 14.70 -9.96
C PHE A 4 30.00 14.22 -11.31
N PHE A 5 30.00 15.10 -12.31
CA PHE A 5 30.52 14.77 -13.63
C PHE A 5 32.03 14.62 -13.61
N ASP A 6 32.74 15.45 -12.86
CA ASP A 6 34.19 15.33 -12.67
C ASP A 6 34.55 13.97 -12.05
N GLN A 7 33.79 13.51 -11.06
CA GLN A 7 34.01 12.20 -10.45
C GLN A 7 33.79 11.04 -11.43
N ARG A 8 32.75 11.13 -12.27
CA ARG A 8 32.44 10.10 -13.29
C ARG A 8 33.43 10.11 -14.44
N ILE A 9 33.91 11.28 -14.86
CA ILE A 9 34.95 11.41 -15.89
C ILE A 9 36.27 10.86 -15.36
N ASN A 10 36.64 11.19 -14.12
CA ASN A 10 37.86 10.65 -13.50
C ASN A 10 37.81 9.12 -13.33
N ALA A 11 36.63 8.54 -13.05
CA ALA A 11 36.46 7.09 -12.99
C ALA A 11 36.63 6.39 -14.35
N LEU A 12 36.58 7.11 -15.47
CA LEU A 12 36.86 6.57 -16.81
C LEU A 12 38.35 6.59 -17.17
N LEU A 13 39.16 7.31 -16.37
CA LEU A 13 40.60 7.42 -16.55
C LEU A 13 41.31 6.29 -15.81
N ASP A 14 42.23 5.65 -16.51
CA ASP A 14 43.20 4.72 -15.94
C ASP A 14 44.60 5.27 -16.21
N ALA A 15 45.33 5.59 -15.13
CA ALA A 15 46.68 6.14 -15.22
C ALA A 15 47.69 5.13 -15.79
N ALA A 16 47.39 3.82 -15.73
CA ALA A 16 48.24 2.78 -16.28
C ALA A 16 48.05 2.55 -17.79
N ASP A 17 46.94 3.00 -18.37
CA ASP A 17 46.66 2.92 -19.82
C ASP A 17 46.06 4.23 -20.37
N PRO A 18 46.92 5.21 -20.69
CA PRO A 18 46.49 6.49 -21.26
C PRO A 18 45.79 6.35 -22.62
N ALA A 19 46.13 5.32 -23.41
CA ALA A 19 45.56 5.11 -24.74
C ALA A 19 44.11 4.62 -24.65
N MET A 20 43.82 3.72 -23.70
CA MET A 20 42.45 3.29 -23.41
C MET A 20 41.60 4.43 -22.85
N SER A 21 42.17 5.22 -21.93
CA SER A 21 41.51 6.40 -21.35
C SER A 21 41.12 7.41 -22.44
N ALA A 22 42.04 7.71 -23.37
CA ALA A 22 41.77 8.59 -24.50
C ALA A 22 40.64 8.06 -25.40
N ARG A 23 40.63 6.74 -25.70
CA ARG A 23 39.53 6.12 -26.47
C ARG A 23 38.18 6.24 -25.78
N ARG A 24 38.11 6.00 -24.47
CA ARG A 24 36.86 6.11 -23.68
C ARG A 24 36.33 7.54 -23.65
N LEU A 25 37.19 8.53 -23.45
CA LEU A 25 36.80 9.94 -23.48
C LEU A 25 36.35 10.39 -24.87
N LEU A 26 37.01 9.94 -25.94
CA LEU A 26 36.63 10.26 -27.31
C LEU A 26 35.27 9.63 -27.67
N ASP A 27 34.99 8.40 -27.21
CA ASP A 27 33.68 7.77 -27.38
C ASP A 27 32.60 8.52 -26.59
N LEU A 28 32.86 8.89 -25.33
CA LEU A 28 31.94 9.69 -24.53
C LEU A 28 31.64 11.04 -25.19
N ARG A 29 32.68 11.76 -25.64
CA ARG A 29 32.53 13.02 -26.38
C ARG A 29 31.67 12.80 -27.62
N ARG A 30 31.97 11.78 -28.44
CA ARG A 30 31.18 11.47 -29.64
C ARG A 30 29.72 11.20 -29.31
N ARG A 31 29.43 10.44 -28.25
CA ARG A 31 28.06 10.16 -27.79
C ARG A 31 27.34 11.44 -27.37
N ILE A 32 28.02 12.33 -26.65
CA ILE A 32 27.43 13.59 -26.19
C ILE A 32 27.21 14.57 -27.36
N THR A 33 28.21 14.74 -28.24
CA THR A 33 28.14 15.74 -29.32
C THR A 33 27.36 15.29 -30.54
N SER A 34 27.25 13.98 -30.75
CA SER A 34 26.74 13.42 -32.01
C SER A 34 25.80 12.24 -31.84
N GLY A 35 25.79 11.61 -30.66
CA GLY A 35 24.83 10.56 -30.31
C GLY A 35 23.55 11.12 -29.70
N LEU A 36 23.63 12.22 -28.95
CA LEU A 36 22.48 12.95 -28.45
C LEU A 36 21.91 13.82 -29.57
N LYS A 37 20.70 13.51 -30.00
CA LYS A 37 19.92 14.37 -30.89
C LYS A 37 18.96 15.18 -30.04
N LEU A 38 19.10 16.49 -30.08
CA LEU A 38 18.19 17.43 -29.43
C LEU A 38 17.17 17.87 -30.47
N LEU A 39 15.89 17.67 -30.18
CA LEU A 39 14.80 18.30 -30.93
C LEU A 39 14.51 19.65 -30.25
N VAL A 40 14.85 20.73 -30.93
CA VAL A 40 14.57 22.09 -30.47
C VAL A 40 13.33 22.58 -31.19
N TYR A 41 12.27 22.86 -30.44
CA TYR A 41 11.04 23.46 -30.95
C TYR A 41 11.04 24.93 -30.54
N GLU A 42 11.26 25.83 -31.50
CA GLU A 42 11.03 27.25 -31.30
C GLU A 42 9.53 27.53 -31.38
N VAL A 43 8.97 28.04 -30.30
CA VAL A 43 7.52 28.24 -30.16
C VAL A 43 7.19 29.72 -30.31
N GLY A 44 6.26 30.05 -31.21
CA GLY A 44 5.96 31.44 -31.61
C GLY A 44 4.98 32.16 -30.68
N SER A 45 4.21 31.42 -29.87
CA SER A 45 3.24 32.01 -28.92
C SER A 45 3.15 31.23 -27.61
N THR A 46 2.78 31.91 -26.52
CA THR A 46 2.55 31.28 -25.19
C THR A 46 1.43 30.23 -25.20
N ALA A 47 0.50 30.29 -26.17
CA ALA A 47 -0.56 29.30 -26.35
C ALA A 47 -0.04 27.98 -26.96
N GLU A 48 0.87 28.04 -27.93
CA GLU A 48 1.52 26.85 -28.53
C GLU A 48 2.43 26.13 -27.52
N VAL A 49 3.03 26.89 -26.58
CA VAL A 49 3.84 26.34 -25.49
C VAL A 49 3.02 25.39 -24.61
N GLY A 50 1.79 25.77 -24.26
CA GLY A 50 0.88 24.92 -23.47
C GLY A 50 0.49 23.63 -24.19
N VAL A 51 0.21 23.70 -25.51
CA VAL A 51 -0.12 22.51 -26.32
C VAL A 51 1.08 21.57 -26.42
N ILE A 52 2.28 22.11 -26.62
CA ILE A 52 3.52 21.34 -26.62
C ILE A 52 3.74 20.66 -25.27
N PHE A 53 3.63 21.37 -24.15
CA PHE A 53 3.76 20.77 -22.82
C PHE A 53 2.72 19.66 -22.55
N GLU A 54 1.51 19.77 -23.10
CA GLU A 54 0.47 18.74 -22.93
C GLU A 54 0.64 17.51 -23.85
N THR A 55 1.28 17.67 -25.02
CA THR A 55 1.24 16.66 -26.10
C THR A 55 2.59 16.04 -26.48
N LEU A 56 3.72 16.70 -26.17
CA LEU A 56 5.03 16.22 -26.62
C LEU A 56 5.49 15.05 -25.76
N ASN A 57 5.58 13.89 -26.40
CA ASN A 57 5.81 12.62 -25.76
C ASN A 57 6.87 11.84 -26.54
N ASP A 58 8.12 12.19 -26.30
CA ASP A 58 9.25 11.84 -27.16
C ASP A 58 9.85 10.43 -26.88
N ARG A 59 9.14 9.61 -26.08
CA ARG A 59 9.62 8.30 -25.56
C ARG A 59 8.85 7.08 -26.08
N GLY A 60 7.84 7.27 -26.93
CA GLY A 60 7.02 6.17 -27.47
C GLY A 60 6.08 5.49 -26.46
N ARG A 61 5.86 6.05 -25.27
CA ARG A 61 4.87 5.61 -24.26
C ARG A 61 3.98 6.77 -23.88
N SER A 62 2.68 6.59 -23.68
CA SER A 62 1.77 7.68 -23.25
C SER A 62 2.25 8.36 -21.96
N LEU A 63 2.19 9.69 -21.90
CA LEU A 63 2.51 10.47 -20.69
C LEU A 63 1.68 9.98 -19.50
N THR A 64 2.32 9.79 -18.34
CA THR A 64 1.62 9.41 -17.12
C THR A 64 0.76 10.57 -16.60
N THR A 65 -0.21 10.28 -15.72
CA THR A 65 -1.01 11.32 -15.06
C THR A 65 -0.13 12.30 -14.29
N LEU A 66 0.96 11.81 -13.69
CA LEU A 66 1.93 12.59 -12.93
C LEU A 66 2.76 13.52 -13.84
N GLU A 67 3.20 13.04 -15.00
CA GLU A 67 3.87 13.85 -16.01
C GLU A 67 2.95 14.94 -16.58
N LYS A 68 1.71 14.59 -16.93
CA LYS A 68 0.71 15.55 -17.40
C LYS A 68 0.42 16.63 -16.35
N THR A 69 0.33 16.23 -15.08
CA THR A 69 0.16 17.16 -13.95
C THR A 69 1.36 18.10 -13.85
N LYS A 70 2.59 17.58 -13.92
CA LYS A 70 3.81 18.40 -13.91
C LYS A 70 3.79 19.47 -15.01
N ASN A 71 3.55 19.02 -16.24
CA ASN A 71 3.61 19.86 -17.43
C ASN A 71 2.55 20.97 -17.35
N TYR A 72 1.36 20.65 -16.87
CA TYR A 72 0.31 21.63 -16.65
C TYR A 72 0.69 22.69 -15.60
N LEU A 73 1.26 22.28 -14.46
CA LEU A 73 1.69 23.21 -13.42
C LEU A 73 2.87 24.09 -13.87
N LEU A 74 3.82 23.53 -14.64
CA LEU A 74 4.90 24.31 -15.26
C LEU A 74 4.36 25.32 -16.28
N TYR A 75 3.35 24.93 -17.06
CA TYR A 75 2.65 25.87 -17.92
C TYR A 75 2.04 27.01 -17.10
N LEU A 76 1.31 26.74 -16.03
CA LEU A 76 0.76 27.80 -15.17
C LEU A 76 1.86 28.70 -14.58
N ALA A 77 2.98 28.12 -14.14
CA ALA A 77 4.12 28.88 -13.62
C ALA A 77 4.73 29.81 -14.68
N SER A 78 4.79 29.40 -15.95
CA SER A 78 5.28 30.23 -17.06
C SER A 78 4.41 31.46 -17.35
N GLN A 79 3.17 31.47 -16.87
CA GLN A 79 2.23 32.59 -17.03
C GLN A 79 2.35 33.62 -15.89
N LEU A 80 3.09 33.30 -14.83
CA LEU A 80 3.37 34.24 -13.74
C LEU A 80 4.49 35.20 -14.16
N PRO A 81 4.31 36.52 -14.01
CA PRO A 81 5.38 37.47 -14.27
C PRO A 81 6.42 37.49 -13.15
N ASP A 82 7.50 38.21 -13.42
CA ASP A 82 8.60 38.47 -12.49
C ASP A 82 9.31 37.18 -12.04
N GLU A 83 10.05 37.26 -10.92
CA GLU A 83 10.76 36.09 -10.36
C GLU A 83 9.82 34.97 -9.87
N ARG A 84 8.51 35.23 -9.73
CA ARG A 84 7.54 34.23 -9.23
C ARG A 84 7.46 33.03 -10.17
N GLY A 85 7.40 33.26 -11.48
CA GLY A 85 7.34 32.17 -12.47
C GLY A 85 8.58 31.28 -12.42
N HIS A 86 9.77 31.89 -12.30
CA HIS A 86 11.04 31.17 -12.15
C HIS A 86 11.09 30.38 -10.83
N LYS A 87 10.81 31.01 -9.69
CA LYS A 87 10.81 30.35 -8.37
C LYS A 87 9.83 29.18 -8.32
N LEU A 88 8.63 29.34 -8.87
CA LEU A 88 7.63 28.28 -8.90
C LEU A 88 8.05 27.13 -9.80
N SER A 89 8.61 27.43 -10.98
CA SER A 89 9.11 26.42 -11.91
C SER A 89 10.26 25.60 -11.30
N ASP A 90 11.19 26.27 -10.61
CA ASP A 90 12.29 25.61 -9.90
C ASP A 90 11.75 24.71 -8.78
N ARG A 91 10.80 25.21 -7.98
CA ARG A 91 10.14 24.44 -6.92
C ARG A 91 9.43 23.19 -7.47
N ILE A 92 8.64 23.34 -8.54
CA ILE A 92 7.95 22.23 -9.19
C ILE A 92 8.97 21.17 -9.66
N ASN A 93 10.06 21.59 -10.32
CA ASN A 93 11.08 20.66 -10.81
C ASN A 93 11.81 19.95 -9.68
N GLU A 94 12.20 20.68 -8.62
CA GLU A 94 12.83 20.11 -7.41
C GLU A 94 11.93 19.04 -6.78
N ARG A 95 10.65 19.37 -6.55
CA ARG A 95 9.67 18.45 -5.95
C ARG A 95 9.40 17.23 -6.81
N TRP A 96 9.26 17.40 -8.12
CA TRP A 96 9.11 16.25 -9.03
C TRP A 96 10.34 15.35 -9.08
N SER A 97 11.55 15.92 -9.05
CA SER A 97 12.77 15.13 -8.95
C SER A 97 12.79 14.29 -7.66
N GLY A 98 12.31 14.86 -6.55
CA GLY A 98 12.12 14.12 -5.29
C GLY A 98 11.07 13.02 -5.41
N ILE A 99 9.90 13.31 -5.99
CA ILE A 99 8.82 12.32 -6.18
C ILE A 99 9.33 11.13 -7.01
N PHE A 100 9.96 11.37 -8.17
CA PHE A 100 10.48 10.28 -9.01
C PHE A 100 11.55 9.46 -8.29
N LYS A 101 12.38 10.09 -7.47
CA LYS A 101 13.37 9.36 -6.66
C LYS A 101 12.69 8.45 -5.63
N ASN A 102 11.65 8.94 -4.95
CA ASN A 102 10.94 8.19 -3.92
C ASN A 102 10.13 7.02 -4.50
N LEU A 103 9.61 7.17 -5.72
CA LEU A 103 8.82 6.15 -6.39
C LEU A 103 9.65 5.16 -7.23
N ALA A 104 10.96 5.39 -7.40
CA ALA A 104 11.80 4.67 -8.36
C ALA A 104 11.78 3.14 -8.20
N ASP A 105 11.73 2.65 -6.96
CA ASP A 105 11.74 1.22 -6.62
C ASP A 105 10.32 0.66 -6.31
N LEU A 106 9.28 1.49 -6.47
CA LEU A 106 7.91 1.10 -6.20
C LEU A 106 7.20 0.57 -7.47
N PRO A 107 6.07 -0.16 -7.32
CA PRO A 107 5.30 -0.64 -8.46
C PRO A 107 4.88 0.49 -9.43
N PRO A 108 4.75 0.22 -10.75
CA PRO A 108 4.45 1.26 -11.75
C PRO A 108 3.14 2.04 -11.51
N ASP A 109 2.15 1.46 -10.85
CA ASP A 109 0.87 2.10 -10.50
C ASP A 109 0.96 3.05 -9.30
N SER A 110 2.13 3.15 -8.66
CA SER A 110 2.37 3.99 -7.47
C SER A 110 2.16 5.48 -7.76
N GLU A 111 2.42 5.94 -8.98
CA GLU A 111 2.18 7.34 -9.37
C GLU A 111 0.69 7.70 -9.27
N ASP A 112 -0.19 6.85 -9.81
CA ASP A 112 -1.64 7.08 -9.78
C ASP A 112 -2.20 6.89 -8.38
N ARG A 113 -1.67 5.91 -7.60
CA ARG A 113 -2.02 5.73 -6.18
C ARG A 113 -1.68 6.96 -5.36
N LEU A 114 -0.47 7.51 -5.54
CA LEU A 114 0.00 8.72 -4.86
C LEU A 114 -0.92 9.91 -5.17
N LEU A 115 -1.13 10.21 -6.45
CA LEU A 115 -1.94 11.34 -6.88
C LEU A 115 -3.38 11.25 -6.36
N ARG A 116 -4.01 10.08 -6.51
CA ARG A 116 -5.38 9.90 -6.05
C ARG A 116 -5.50 10.00 -4.54
N ALA A 117 -4.60 9.36 -3.79
CA ALA A 117 -4.67 9.40 -2.34
C ALA A 117 -4.41 10.82 -1.79
N HIS A 118 -3.45 11.55 -2.37
CA HIS A 118 -3.21 12.96 -2.04
C HIS A 118 -4.42 13.84 -2.36
N TRP A 119 -5.06 13.65 -3.52
CA TRP A 119 -6.26 14.40 -3.87
C TRP A 119 -7.42 14.15 -2.90
N LEU A 120 -7.68 12.88 -2.56
CA LEU A 120 -8.73 12.49 -1.61
C LEU A 120 -8.47 13.06 -0.21
N ALA A 121 -7.21 13.05 0.23
CA ALA A 121 -6.81 13.58 1.52
C ALA A 121 -6.94 15.11 1.57
N THR A 122 -6.43 15.81 0.56
CA THR A 122 -6.18 17.27 0.68
C THR A 122 -7.22 18.13 -0.03
N GLN A 123 -7.82 17.65 -1.12
CA GLN A 123 -8.69 18.45 -1.97
C GLN A 123 -10.15 18.10 -1.76
N ASN A 124 -10.55 16.86 -2.05
CA ASN A 124 -11.94 16.43 -2.01
C ASN A 124 -12.06 14.93 -1.75
N ALA A 125 -12.81 14.55 -0.71
CA ALA A 125 -13.03 13.16 -0.31
C ALA A 125 -13.89 12.35 -1.30
N ASP A 126 -14.67 12.99 -2.16
CA ASP A 126 -15.47 12.29 -3.17
C ASP A 126 -14.56 11.79 -4.30
N ARG A 127 -14.48 10.46 -4.41
CA ARG A 127 -13.68 9.73 -5.39
C ARG A 127 -14.06 10.04 -6.84
N ARG A 128 -15.31 10.43 -7.11
CA ARG A 128 -15.78 10.83 -8.45
C ARG A 128 -15.14 12.13 -8.94
N THR A 129 -14.61 12.94 -8.02
CA THR A 129 -13.93 14.20 -8.36
C THR A 129 -12.52 13.99 -8.88
N TRP A 130 -11.91 12.83 -8.62
CA TRP A 130 -10.62 12.47 -9.17
C TRP A 130 -10.77 11.90 -10.59
N THR A 131 -10.54 12.76 -11.58
CA THR A 131 -10.52 12.42 -13.02
C THR A 131 -9.13 12.59 -13.64
N GLY A 132 -8.08 12.30 -12.86
CA GLY A 132 -6.68 12.51 -13.26
C GLY A 132 -6.34 13.98 -13.43
N VAL A 133 -5.54 14.31 -14.45
CA VAL A 133 -5.08 15.68 -14.72
C VAL A 133 -6.24 16.68 -14.87
N GLU A 134 -7.42 16.25 -15.35
CA GLU A 134 -8.58 17.12 -15.50
C GLU A 134 -9.10 17.65 -14.14
N ALA A 135 -8.94 16.89 -13.06
CA ALA A 135 -9.26 17.38 -11.72
C ALA A 135 -8.31 18.51 -11.30
N ILE A 136 -7.02 18.39 -11.63
CA ILE A 136 -6.01 19.41 -11.40
C ILE A 136 -6.33 20.68 -12.21
N LYS A 137 -6.68 20.51 -13.50
CA LYS A 137 -7.09 21.63 -14.37
C LYS A 137 -8.32 22.35 -13.83
N LYS A 138 -9.30 21.63 -13.26
CA LYS A 138 -10.47 22.22 -12.60
C LYS A 138 -10.11 22.98 -11.32
N LYS A 139 -9.15 22.48 -10.53
CA LYS A 139 -8.65 23.15 -9.31
C LYS A 139 -7.84 24.41 -9.63
N PHE A 140 -7.04 24.36 -10.69
CA PHE A 140 -6.17 25.45 -11.12
C PHE A 140 -6.56 25.94 -12.54
N PRO A 141 -7.77 26.48 -12.75
CA PRO A 141 -8.26 26.76 -14.09
C PRO A 141 -7.43 27.85 -14.76
N ARG A 142 -6.87 27.57 -15.95
CA ARG A 142 -6.13 28.53 -16.78
C ARG A 142 -6.87 29.87 -16.95
N ALA A 143 -8.21 29.82 -17.05
CA ALA A 143 -9.06 30.99 -17.24
C ALA A 143 -9.11 31.93 -16.02
N LYS A 144 -8.65 31.50 -14.85
CA LYS A 144 -8.51 32.37 -13.67
C LYS A 144 -7.18 33.14 -13.69
N TYR A 145 -6.13 32.56 -14.26
CA TYR A 145 -4.76 33.05 -14.08
C TYR A 145 -4.12 33.65 -15.34
N VAL A 146 -4.57 33.23 -16.53
CA VAL A 146 -4.06 33.71 -17.82
C VAL A 146 -4.88 34.92 -18.27
N PRO A 147 -4.28 36.11 -18.48
CA PRO A 147 -5.00 37.29 -18.96
C PRO A 147 -5.71 37.05 -20.30
N SER A 148 -6.86 37.69 -20.50
CA SER A 148 -7.73 37.53 -21.68
C SER A 148 -7.03 37.87 -23.01
N SER A 149 -5.97 38.68 -22.99
CA SER A 149 -5.16 39.09 -24.15
C SER A 149 -4.30 37.97 -24.75
N GLN A 150 -4.13 36.85 -24.03
CA GLN A 150 -3.34 35.69 -24.47
C GLN A 150 -4.22 34.48 -24.83
N ARG A 151 -5.54 34.64 -24.90
CA ARG A 151 -6.50 33.58 -25.26
C ARG A 151 -6.90 33.70 -26.73
N LEU A 152 -6.88 32.58 -27.46
CA LEU A 152 -7.30 32.50 -28.87
C LEU A 152 -8.81 32.73 -29.07
N GLU A 153 -9.64 32.65 -28.02
CA GLU A 153 -11.08 32.89 -28.10
C GLU A 153 -11.56 33.86 -27.01
N SER A 154 -12.04 35.02 -27.44
CA SER A 154 -12.66 36.05 -26.61
C SER A 154 -14.13 35.71 -26.37
N VAL A 155 -14.42 34.98 -25.28
CA VAL A 155 -15.80 34.87 -24.77
C VAL A 155 -15.86 35.36 -23.32
N GLY A 156 -16.39 36.57 -23.17
CA GLY A 156 -17.27 36.97 -22.06
C GLY A 156 -16.77 36.94 -20.62
N THR A 157 -15.47 36.86 -20.34
CA THR A 157 -14.97 36.94 -18.95
C THR A 157 -14.61 38.36 -18.57
N ALA A 158 -15.16 38.84 -17.45
CA ALA A 158 -14.87 40.17 -16.89
C ALA A 158 -13.36 40.37 -16.71
N PRO A 159 -12.83 41.59 -16.93
CA PRO A 159 -11.41 41.86 -16.76
C PRO A 159 -10.95 41.51 -15.34
N ILE A 160 -9.77 40.89 -15.21
CA ILE A 160 -9.17 40.54 -13.91
C ILE A 160 -8.87 41.84 -13.17
N VAL A 161 -9.66 42.16 -12.13
CA VAL A 161 -9.63 43.48 -11.44
C VAL A 161 -8.45 43.60 -10.45
N ASN A 162 -7.68 42.53 -10.19
CA ASN A 162 -6.48 42.56 -9.35
C ASN A 162 -5.51 41.42 -9.72
N THR A 163 -4.73 41.62 -10.78
CA THR A 163 -3.90 40.57 -11.37
C THR A 163 -2.78 40.09 -10.44
N ASP A 164 -2.20 40.98 -9.63
CA ASP A 164 -1.07 40.63 -8.77
C ASP A 164 -1.48 39.70 -7.60
N ALA A 165 -2.60 39.99 -6.95
CA ALA A 165 -3.14 39.12 -5.90
C ALA A 165 -3.54 37.73 -6.45
N VAL A 166 -4.08 37.67 -7.68
CA VAL A 166 -4.42 36.41 -8.36
C VAL A 166 -3.17 35.60 -8.71
N TRP A 167 -2.08 36.26 -9.08
CA TRP A 167 -0.79 35.62 -9.32
C TRP A 167 -0.14 35.11 -8.04
N GLN A 168 -0.23 35.88 -6.96
CA GLN A 168 0.24 35.43 -5.64
C GLN A 168 -0.57 34.23 -5.15
N ASP A 169 -1.90 34.26 -5.28
CA ASP A 169 -2.80 33.14 -4.96
C ASP A 169 -2.45 31.86 -5.74
N LEU A 170 -2.12 31.98 -7.03
CA LEU A 170 -1.65 30.85 -7.83
C LEU A 170 -0.30 30.32 -7.31
N PHE A 171 0.64 31.23 -7.05
CA PHE A 171 1.97 30.88 -6.56
C PHE A 171 1.88 30.10 -5.25
N ASP A 172 1.14 30.62 -4.28
CA ASP A 172 1.00 30.02 -2.95
C ASP A 172 0.28 28.66 -3.05
N HIS A 173 -0.87 28.60 -3.70
CA HIS A 173 -1.64 27.37 -3.79
C HIS A 173 -0.96 26.25 -4.59
N VAL A 174 -0.22 26.58 -5.67
CA VAL A 174 0.55 25.57 -6.40
C VAL A 174 1.74 25.13 -5.56
N THR A 175 2.42 26.04 -4.87
CA THR A 175 3.54 25.71 -3.97
C THR A 175 3.08 24.73 -2.89
N ASP A 176 1.99 25.02 -2.19
CA ASP A 176 1.43 24.14 -1.15
C ASP A 176 1.03 22.77 -1.70
N TYR A 177 0.43 22.76 -2.90
CA TYR A 177 0.03 21.52 -3.55
C TYR A 177 1.23 20.63 -3.90
N VAL A 178 2.28 21.19 -4.52
CA VAL A 178 3.45 20.41 -4.93
C VAL A 178 4.32 19.98 -3.75
N ASP A 179 4.40 20.80 -2.70
CA ASP A 179 5.12 20.46 -1.48
C ASP A 179 4.44 19.31 -0.75
N SER A 180 3.12 19.38 -0.56
CA SER A 180 2.37 18.30 0.10
C SER A 180 2.32 17.01 -0.73
N LEU A 181 2.25 17.10 -2.07
CA LEU A 181 2.32 15.93 -2.95
C LEU A 181 3.69 15.23 -2.84
N TRP A 182 4.78 16.02 -2.79
CA TRP A 182 6.12 15.49 -2.59
C TRP A 182 6.27 14.82 -1.22
N GLN A 183 5.78 15.44 -0.14
CA GLN A 183 5.77 14.82 1.19
C GLN A 183 5.01 13.48 1.19
N CYS A 184 3.84 13.41 0.56
CA CYS A 184 3.10 12.16 0.42
C CYS A 184 3.87 11.08 -0.36
N SER A 185 4.76 11.45 -1.28
CA SER A 185 5.61 10.47 -1.97
C SER A 185 6.65 9.85 -1.04
N GLU A 186 7.19 10.64 -0.09
CA GLU A 186 8.05 10.11 0.98
C GLU A 186 7.25 9.18 1.89
N PHE A 187 6.01 9.55 2.21
CA PHE A 187 5.16 8.76 3.09
C PHE A 187 4.79 7.40 2.48
N LEU A 188 4.55 7.38 1.17
CA LEU A 188 4.30 6.15 0.44
C LEU A 188 5.55 5.26 0.40
N ALA A 189 6.73 5.85 0.16
CA ALA A 189 8.00 5.11 0.19
C ALA A 189 8.27 4.50 1.58
N ASP A 190 8.04 5.26 2.66
CA ASP A 190 8.18 4.77 4.05
C ASP A 190 7.24 3.58 4.36
N LEU A 191 6.05 3.55 3.75
CA LEU A 191 5.06 2.50 4.00
C LEU A 191 5.43 1.20 3.30
N GLU A 192 6.07 1.29 2.14
CA GLU A 192 6.48 0.15 1.31
C GLU A 192 7.90 -0.35 1.69
N ASP A 193 8.73 0.46 2.35
CA ASP A 193 10.05 0.05 2.88
C ASP A 193 9.94 -0.67 4.24
N LEU A 194 10.25 -1.97 4.25
CA LEU A 194 10.28 -2.80 5.45
C LEU A 194 11.29 -2.31 6.51
N ASN A 195 12.30 -1.54 6.11
CA ASN A 195 13.33 -0.99 6.97
C ASN A 195 13.15 0.50 7.28
N ALA A 196 12.01 1.09 6.89
CA ALA A 196 11.72 2.49 7.11
C ALA A 196 11.99 2.89 8.57
N LYS A 197 12.81 3.92 8.73
CA LYS A 197 13.32 4.31 10.04
C LYS A 197 12.36 5.24 10.78
N TYR A 198 11.49 5.95 10.07
CA TYR A 198 10.57 6.96 10.62
C TYR A 198 11.25 8.01 11.53
N GLU A 199 12.58 8.20 11.41
CA GLU A 199 13.42 9.07 12.26
C GLU A 199 13.03 10.55 12.19
N ILE A 200 12.42 10.98 11.08
CA ILE A 200 11.96 12.36 10.87
C ILE A 200 10.73 12.69 11.74
N TRP A 201 9.96 11.68 12.14
CA TRP A 201 8.62 11.83 12.71
C TRP A 201 8.54 11.45 14.20
N SER A 202 9.38 10.51 14.67
CA SER A 202 9.55 10.24 16.09
C SER A 202 10.95 9.68 16.38
N SER A 203 11.61 10.21 17.42
CA SER A 203 12.84 9.62 17.96
C SER A 203 12.57 8.54 19.01
N ASP A 204 11.31 8.31 19.39
CA ASP A 204 10.92 7.27 20.34
C ASP A 204 10.92 5.88 19.66
N PRO A 205 11.83 4.97 20.05
CA PRO A 205 11.91 3.64 19.47
C PRO A 205 10.64 2.80 19.66
N VAL A 206 9.86 3.05 20.72
CA VAL A 206 8.60 2.33 20.99
C VAL A 206 7.55 2.70 19.96
N VAL A 207 7.38 3.99 19.71
CA VAL A 207 6.44 4.53 18.71
C VAL A 207 6.84 4.07 17.30
N THR A 208 8.12 4.22 16.95
CA THR A 208 8.64 3.78 15.64
C THR A 208 8.49 2.27 15.44
N GLY A 209 8.71 1.47 16.49
CA GLY A 209 8.47 0.04 16.47
C GLY A 209 7.00 -0.33 16.27
N ARG A 210 6.07 0.41 16.88
CA ARG A 210 4.62 0.25 16.65
C ARG A 210 4.24 0.55 15.21
N VAL A 211 4.63 1.71 14.66
CA VAL A 211 4.35 2.05 13.26
C VAL A 211 4.88 0.98 12.33
N ARG A 212 6.15 0.60 12.46
CA ARG A 212 6.75 -0.42 11.60
C ARG A 212 5.95 -1.73 11.64
N ARG A 213 5.59 -2.20 12.84
CA ARG A 213 4.83 -3.44 12.99
C ARG A 213 3.49 -3.37 12.26
N HIS A 214 2.69 -2.32 12.52
CA HIS A 214 1.35 -2.22 11.96
C HIS A 214 1.37 -1.84 10.46
N SER A 215 2.31 -1.00 10.01
CA SER A 215 2.53 -0.71 8.58
C SER A 215 2.85 -1.99 7.81
N GLN A 216 3.76 -2.82 8.31
CA GLN A 216 4.11 -4.08 7.66
C GLN A 216 2.94 -5.08 7.68
N ALA A 217 2.19 -5.17 8.77
CA ALA A 217 1.00 -6.01 8.84
C ALA A 217 -0.10 -5.53 7.87
N LEU A 218 -0.32 -4.23 7.78
CA LEU A 218 -1.23 -3.62 6.80
C LEU A 218 -0.77 -3.88 5.35
N ALA A 219 0.53 -3.81 5.07
CA ALA A 219 1.05 -4.17 3.76
C ALA A 219 0.81 -5.65 3.42
N ARG A 220 1.02 -6.56 4.39
CA ARG A 220 0.78 -8.01 4.22
C ARG A 220 -0.69 -8.36 3.99
N SER A 221 -1.63 -7.57 4.49
CA SER A 221 -3.08 -7.83 4.29
C SER A 221 -3.51 -7.67 2.82
N GLY A 222 -2.74 -6.91 2.03
CA GLY A 222 -2.97 -6.71 0.58
C GLY A 222 -3.92 -5.58 0.21
N VAL A 223 -4.51 -4.85 1.17
CA VAL A 223 -5.51 -3.80 0.91
C VAL A 223 -5.07 -2.44 1.48
N VAL A 224 -3.95 -1.91 0.99
CA VAL A 224 -3.35 -0.66 1.51
C VAL A 224 -3.97 0.60 0.90
N ALA A 225 -4.30 0.57 -0.39
CA ALA A 225 -4.57 1.77 -1.19
C ALA A 225 -5.72 2.65 -0.65
N GLN A 226 -6.73 2.05 -0.03
CA GLN A 226 -7.88 2.77 0.53
C GLN A 226 -7.56 3.55 1.80
N PHE A 227 -6.50 3.18 2.52
CA PHE A 227 -6.08 3.84 3.75
C PHE A 227 -5.10 4.98 3.49
N LEU A 228 -4.44 4.98 2.31
CA LEU A 228 -3.47 6.01 1.94
C LEU A 228 -3.97 7.45 2.15
N PRO A 229 -5.20 7.84 1.79
CA PRO A 229 -5.67 9.20 2.05
C PRO A 229 -5.58 9.58 3.52
N LEU A 230 -5.99 8.68 4.42
CA LEU A 230 -5.98 8.92 5.85
C LEU A 230 -4.57 8.92 6.43
N LEU A 231 -3.73 7.98 5.99
CA LEU A 231 -2.32 7.92 6.38
C LEU A 231 -1.56 9.19 5.96
N PHE A 232 -1.83 9.71 4.76
CA PHE A 232 -1.29 10.97 4.27
C PHE A 232 -1.81 12.16 5.07
N ALA A 233 -3.13 12.27 5.23
CA ALA A 233 -3.76 13.34 6.00
C ALA A 233 -3.20 13.44 7.42
N SER A 234 -3.03 12.29 8.09
CA SER A 234 -2.48 12.22 9.43
C SER A 234 -1.06 12.78 9.51
N ARG A 235 -0.15 12.36 8.62
CA ARG A 235 1.24 12.84 8.61
C ARG A 235 1.37 14.30 8.15
N LEU A 236 0.48 14.78 7.28
CA LEU A 236 0.44 16.18 6.88
C LEU A 236 -0.08 17.09 8.02
N ALA A 237 -1.19 16.72 8.66
CA ALA A 237 -1.81 17.52 9.72
C ALA A 237 -1.03 17.48 11.05
N HIS A 238 -0.38 16.35 11.32
CA HIS A 238 0.31 16.09 12.59
C HIS A 238 1.75 15.59 12.37
N ALA A 239 2.54 16.35 11.61
CA ALA A 239 3.89 15.97 11.16
C ALA A 239 4.90 15.60 12.26
N LYS A 240 4.61 15.91 13.53
CA LYS A 240 5.46 15.61 14.69
C LYS A 240 4.80 14.69 15.72
N ASP A 241 3.58 14.23 15.48
CA ASP A 241 2.86 13.38 16.42
C ASP A 241 3.04 11.90 16.08
N GLY A 242 4.18 11.39 16.56
CA GLY A 242 4.53 9.99 16.66
C GLY A 242 3.39 9.09 17.16
N ALA A 243 2.76 9.46 18.26
CA ALA A 243 1.81 8.56 18.90
C ALA A 243 0.52 8.45 18.08
N ALA A 244 0.03 9.58 17.55
CA ALA A 244 -1.21 9.65 16.80
C ALA A 244 -1.16 8.83 15.50
N TYR A 245 -0.11 8.99 14.68
CA TYR A 245 -0.04 8.21 13.43
C TYR A 245 0.20 6.71 13.69
N ALA A 246 0.90 6.32 14.77
CA ALA A 246 0.96 4.91 15.16
C ALA A 246 -0.43 4.31 15.45
N SER A 247 -1.27 5.04 16.19
CA SER A 247 -2.63 4.60 16.50
C SER A 247 -3.55 4.60 15.27
N ILE A 248 -3.37 5.53 14.32
CA ILE A 248 -4.11 5.53 13.06
C ILE A 248 -3.72 4.33 12.18
N VAL A 249 -2.42 4.03 12.03
CA VAL A 249 -1.95 2.87 11.26
C VAL A 249 -2.46 1.56 11.89
N GLU A 250 -2.45 1.47 13.22
CA GLU A 250 -3.03 0.35 13.97
C GLU A 250 -4.53 0.19 13.69
N ALA A 251 -5.31 1.28 13.74
CA ALA A 251 -6.73 1.23 13.40
C ALA A 251 -6.98 0.81 11.93
N CYS A 252 -6.17 1.29 10.99
CA CYS A 252 -6.24 0.85 9.59
C CYS A 252 -5.90 -0.64 9.42
N GLU A 253 -4.89 -1.13 10.14
CA GLU A 253 -4.50 -2.55 10.13
C GLU A 253 -5.60 -3.45 10.69
N VAL A 254 -6.19 -3.07 11.83
CA VAL A 254 -7.33 -3.77 12.44
C VAL A 254 -8.53 -3.80 11.49
N PHE A 255 -8.87 -2.66 10.86
CA PHE A 255 -9.90 -2.62 9.83
C PHE A 255 -9.57 -3.61 8.71
N SER A 256 -8.34 -3.56 8.20
CA SER A 256 -7.96 -4.40 7.07
C SER A 256 -8.01 -5.89 7.39
N ALA A 257 -7.56 -6.28 8.58
CA ALA A 257 -7.58 -7.67 9.03
C ALA A 257 -9.01 -8.19 9.17
N ARG A 258 -9.88 -7.45 9.88
CA ARG A 258 -11.26 -7.88 10.12
C ARG A 258 -12.10 -7.84 8.85
N VAL A 259 -12.13 -6.69 8.18
CA VAL A 259 -13.08 -6.43 7.08
C VAL A 259 -12.68 -7.19 5.82
N PHE A 260 -11.40 -7.19 5.45
CA PHE A 260 -10.95 -7.83 4.20
C PHE A 260 -10.38 -9.22 4.41
N ALA A 261 -9.41 -9.38 5.32
CA ALA A 261 -8.71 -10.66 5.43
C ALA A 261 -9.61 -11.76 6.02
N ILE A 262 -10.37 -11.45 7.06
CA ILE A 262 -11.23 -12.42 7.76
C ILE A 262 -12.64 -12.47 7.16
N CYS A 263 -13.33 -11.32 7.07
CA CYS A 263 -14.70 -11.26 6.61
C CYS A 263 -14.85 -11.17 5.09
N THR A 264 -13.74 -11.09 4.34
CA THR A 264 -13.72 -11.15 2.86
C THR A 264 -14.64 -10.13 2.16
N ARG A 265 -14.85 -8.95 2.77
CA ARG A 265 -15.61 -7.88 2.11
C ARG A 265 -14.86 -7.38 0.86
N ARG A 266 -15.61 -6.80 -0.09
CA ARG A 266 -15.04 -6.17 -1.29
C ARG A 266 -14.07 -5.06 -0.87
N ALA A 267 -12.95 -4.90 -1.59
CA ALA A 267 -11.91 -3.90 -1.30
C ALA A 267 -12.36 -2.42 -1.39
N GLY A 268 -13.62 -2.15 -1.73
CA GLY A 268 -14.22 -0.81 -1.66
C GLY A 268 -14.96 -0.52 -0.35
N ALA A 269 -15.13 -1.52 0.54
CA ALA A 269 -15.87 -1.37 1.78
C ALA A 269 -15.27 -0.27 2.68
N GLY A 270 -16.12 0.64 3.17
CA GLY A 270 -15.72 1.76 4.01
C GLY A 270 -14.95 2.87 3.30
N GLN A 271 -14.68 2.77 1.99
CA GLN A 271 -13.80 3.71 1.30
C GLN A 271 -14.27 5.17 1.36
N VAL A 272 -15.57 5.43 1.20
CA VAL A 272 -16.13 6.79 1.27
C VAL A 272 -15.95 7.39 2.66
N ALA A 273 -16.23 6.62 3.70
CA ALA A 273 -16.06 7.04 5.09
C ALA A 273 -14.59 7.31 5.43
N LEU A 274 -13.68 6.42 5.00
CA LEU A 274 -12.23 6.58 5.20
C LEU A 274 -11.68 7.84 4.49
N ALA A 275 -12.09 8.09 3.24
CA ALA A 275 -11.70 9.30 2.53
C ALA A 275 -12.30 10.57 3.17
N GLY A 276 -13.54 10.50 3.65
CA GLY A 276 -14.19 11.59 4.38
C GLY A 276 -13.50 11.94 5.70
N ALA A 277 -13.12 10.92 6.48
CA ALA A 277 -12.33 11.10 7.71
C ALA A 277 -10.95 11.70 7.39
N ALA A 278 -10.27 11.20 6.36
CA ALA A 278 -8.99 11.75 5.92
C ALA A 278 -9.07 13.24 5.60
N ASN A 279 -10.05 13.66 4.80
CA ASN A 279 -10.17 15.06 4.40
C ASN A 279 -10.52 15.97 5.58
N ARG A 280 -11.39 15.54 6.49
CA ARG A 280 -11.71 16.30 7.70
C ARG A 280 -10.51 16.41 8.64
N LEU A 281 -9.74 15.33 8.80
CA LEU A 281 -8.51 15.34 9.59
C LEU A 281 -7.49 16.33 9.01
N PHE A 282 -7.25 16.26 7.69
CA PHE A 282 -6.34 17.19 7.02
C PHE A 282 -6.77 18.67 7.16
N ARG A 283 -8.08 18.94 7.09
CA ARG A 283 -8.63 20.28 7.25
C ARG A 283 -8.70 20.76 8.71
N GLY A 284 -8.31 19.93 9.68
CA GLY A 284 -8.42 20.24 11.11
C GLY A 284 -9.86 20.28 11.63
N ALA A 285 -10.81 19.69 10.90
CA ALA A 285 -12.22 19.61 11.31
C ALA A 285 -12.49 18.49 12.32
N ILE A 286 -11.60 17.51 12.41
CA ILE A 286 -11.54 16.50 13.46
C ILE A 286 -10.09 16.31 13.91
N THR A 287 -9.93 15.83 15.13
CA THR A 287 -8.66 15.40 15.72
C THR A 287 -8.29 13.97 15.28
N ALA A 288 -7.05 13.56 15.54
CA ALA A 288 -6.60 12.20 15.30
C ALA A 288 -7.40 11.16 16.13
N ASP A 289 -7.72 11.47 17.38
CA ASP A 289 -8.49 10.59 18.27
C ASP A 289 -9.93 10.39 17.74
N GLU A 290 -10.58 11.46 17.28
CA GLU A 290 -11.90 11.37 16.65
C GLU A 290 -11.87 10.51 15.38
N ALA A 291 -10.84 10.67 14.54
CA ALA A 291 -10.67 9.82 13.36
C ALA A 291 -10.48 8.34 13.75
N ILE A 292 -9.70 8.03 14.79
CA ILE A 292 -9.51 6.66 15.30
C ILE A 292 -10.84 6.07 15.79
N ILE A 293 -11.63 6.84 16.53
CA ILE A 293 -12.96 6.42 17.00
C ILE A 293 -13.87 6.09 15.83
N GLU A 294 -13.91 6.94 14.79
CA GLU A 294 -14.73 6.71 13.60
C GLU A 294 -14.31 5.44 12.84
N ILE A 295 -13.00 5.21 12.64
CA ILE A 295 -12.49 4.00 11.97
C ILE A 295 -12.85 2.76 12.78
N THR A 296 -12.67 2.82 14.11
CA THR A 296 -12.97 1.68 15.01
C THR A 296 -14.46 1.33 14.94
N LYS A 297 -15.33 2.35 14.94
CA LYS A 297 -16.77 2.16 14.76
C LYS A 297 -17.08 1.56 13.39
N LEU A 298 -16.48 2.09 12.32
CA LEU A 298 -16.65 1.57 10.96
C LEU A 298 -16.19 0.11 10.85
N THR A 299 -15.07 -0.25 11.51
CA THR A 299 -14.60 -1.64 11.57
C THR A 299 -15.66 -2.55 12.20
N TRP A 300 -16.27 -2.12 13.32
CA TRP A 300 -17.33 -2.88 13.96
C TRP A 300 -18.58 -3.02 13.06
N GLU A 301 -18.99 -1.96 12.36
CA GLU A 301 -20.15 -1.99 11.46
C GLU A 301 -19.95 -3.01 10.31
N TYR A 302 -18.75 -3.06 9.72
CA TYR A 302 -18.46 -3.98 8.61
C TYR A 302 -18.09 -5.40 9.03
N ALA A 303 -17.49 -5.54 10.22
CA ALA A 303 -16.95 -6.79 10.74
C ALA A 303 -17.11 -6.88 12.26
N PRO A 304 -18.36 -6.99 12.78
CA PRO A 304 -18.61 -7.18 14.21
C PRO A 304 -18.06 -8.53 14.66
N ASP A 305 -17.87 -8.71 15.97
CA ASP A 305 -17.24 -9.93 16.50
C ASP A 305 -17.95 -11.20 16.04
N ASP A 306 -19.28 -11.23 16.00
CA ASP A 306 -20.02 -12.44 15.59
C ASP A 306 -19.76 -12.82 14.13
N LEU A 307 -19.56 -11.83 13.24
CA LEU A 307 -19.18 -12.10 11.85
C LEU A 307 -17.70 -12.55 11.74
N VAL A 308 -16.83 -12.03 12.60
CA VAL A 308 -15.46 -12.54 12.72
C VAL A 308 -15.50 -14.00 13.18
N ARG A 309 -16.21 -14.33 14.26
CA ARG A 309 -16.39 -15.69 14.79
C ARG A 309 -17.00 -16.66 13.78
N SER A 310 -17.97 -16.21 12.97
CA SER A 310 -18.57 -17.05 11.93
C SER A 310 -17.58 -17.45 10.84
N ASN A 311 -16.47 -16.71 10.68
CA ASN A 311 -15.38 -17.09 9.78
C ASN A 311 -14.40 -18.10 10.40
N PHE A 312 -14.44 -18.36 11.70
CA PHE A 312 -13.67 -19.41 12.38
C PHE A 312 -14.52 -20.67 12.64
N GLN A 313 -15.38 -21.04 11.69
CA GLN A 313 -16.18 -22.27 11.76
C GLN A 313 -15.56 -23.39 10.92
N PRO A 314 -15.73 -24.68 11.31
CA PRO A 314 -15.25 -25.82 10.52
C PRO A 314 -15.71 -25.83 9.06
N SER A 315 -16.89 -25.28 8.76
CA SER A 315 -17.43 -25.24 7.39
C SER A 315 -16.76 -24.21 6.47
N VAL A 316 -15.93 -23.30 7.02
CA VAL A 316 -15.31 -22.23 6.26
C VAL A 316 -14.03 -22.74 5.59
N ASN A 317 -14.03 -22.78 4.25
CA ASN A 317 -12.85 -23.11 3.48
C ASN A 317 -11.88 -21.90 3.46
N TRP A 318 -10.85 -21.96 4.28
CA TRP A 318 -9.80 -20.93 4.34
C TRP A 318 -8.72 -21.14 3.30
N TYR A 319 -8.49 -22.37 2.86
CA TYR A 319 -7.41 -22.69 1.93
C TYR A 319 -7.59 -21.99 0.57
N VAL A 320 -8.83 -21.81 0.11
CA VAL A 320 -9.14 -21.04 -1.11
C VAL A 320 -8.95 -19.53 -0.95
N ARG A 321 -8.88 -19.02 0.28
CA ARG A 321 -8.69 -17.59 0.57
C ARG A 321 -7.19 -17.30 0.62
N SER A 322 -6.71 -16.35 -0.18
CA SER A 322 -5.30 -15.91 -0.08
C SER A 322 -4.96 -15.35 1.32
N SER A 323 -5.95 -14.84 2.04
CA SER A 323 -5.81 -14.25 3.37
C SER A 323 -5.47 -15.25 4.49
N HIS A 324 -5.62 -16.57 4.29
CA HIS A 324 -5.21 -17.52 5.33
C HIS A 324 -3.72 -17.41 5.65
N LYS A 325 -2.89 -17.09 4.65
CA LYS A 325 -1.45 -16.85 4.82
C LYS A 325 -1.20 -15.68 5.75
N TYR A 326 -1.93 -14.59 5.56
CA TYR A 326 -1.81 -13.39 6.40
C TYR A 326 -2.15 -13.74 7.86
N VAL A 327 -3.30 -14.38 8.10
CA VAL A 327 -3.74 -14.73 9.47
C VAL A 327 -2.74 -15.68 10.14
N LEU A 328 -2.30 -16.74 9.46
CA LEU A 328 -1.34 -17.68 10.02
C LEU A 328 0.06 -17.08 10.20
N TYR A 329 0.47 -16.12 9.36
CA TYR A 329 1.75 -15.43 9.49
C TYR A 329 1.76 -14.49 10.70
N GLU A 330 0.70 -13.70 10.87
CA GLU A 330 0.53 -12.86 12.06
C GLU A 330 0.42 -13.72 13.34
N TYR A 331 -0.23 -14.90 13.24
CA TYR A 331 -0.26 -15.86 14.34
C TYR A 331 1.14 -16.33 14.70
N GLU A 332 1.93 -16.78 13.73
CA GLU A 332 3.32 -17.22 13.93
C GLU A 332 4.20 -16.11 14.55
N LEU A 333 4.06 -14.86 14.08
CA LEU A 333 4.77 -13.71 14.65
C LEU A 333 4.43 -13.49 16.13
N SER A 334 3.17 -13.70 16.51
CA SER A 334 2.73 -13.53 17.91
C SER A 334 3.31 -14.56 18.87
N ARG A 335 3.77 -15.71 18.36
CA ARG A 335 4.30 -16.83 19.17
C ARG A 335 5.79 -16.71 19.50
N GLY A 336 6.47 -15.65 19.06
CA GLY A 336 7.75 -15.26 19.67
C GLY A 336 9.02 -15.57 18.89
N LYS A 337 8.94 -15.65 17.55
CA LYS A 337 10.12 -15.30 16.73
C LYS A 337 10.02 -13.84 16.35
N SER A 338 10.95 -13.01 16.85
CA SER A 338 11.17 -11.67 16.31
C SER A 338 11.31 -11.79 14.80
N ALA A 339 10.75 -10.85 14.05
CA ALA A 339 10.72 -10.81 12.58
C ALA A 339 12.07 -11.04 11.85
N GLY A 340 13.20 -11.09 12.58
CA GLY A 340 14.51 -11.47 12.04
C GLY A 340 14.77 -12.97 11.86
N VAL A 341 13.87 -13.87 12.31
CA VAL A 341 14.03 -15.34 12.14
C VAL A 341 12.94 -15.95 11.24
N LEU A 342 11.82 -15.25 11.05
CA LEU A 342 10.77 -15.69 10.12
C LEU A 342 11.08 -15.14 8.73
N ASP A 343 10.99 -16.00 7.72
CA ASP A 343 11.17 -15.55 6.34
C ASP A 343 10.17 -14.44 5.96
N PRO A 344 10.52 -13.56 5.01
CA PRO A 344 9.60 -12.53 4.53
C PRO A 344 8.26 -13.12 4.10
N PHE A 345 7.17 -12.41 4.34
CA PHE A 345 5.82 -12.87 3.98
C PHE A 345 5.69 -13.29 2.50
N THR A 346 6.45 -12.63 1.62
CA THR A 346 6.52 -12.95 0.19
C THR A 346 6.98 -14.39 -0.08
N THR A 347 7.81 -14.98 0.77
CA THR A 347 8.20 -16.40 0.70
C THR A 347 6.97 -17.31 0.77
N PHE A 348 6.01 -16.99 1.64
CA PHE A 348 4.79 -17.79 1.85
C PHE A 348 3.71 -17.53 0.79
N THR A 349 3.73 -16.39 0.11
CA THR A 349 2.74 -16.06 -0.93
C THR A 349 3.18 -16.48 -2.33
N GLN A 350 4.48 -16.44 -2.64
CA GLN A 350 5.01 -16.87 -3.96
C GLN A 350 4.97 -18.38 -4.16
N ALA A 351 5.17 -19.17 -3.10
CA ALA A 351 5.16 -20.64 -3.15
C ALA A 351 3.91 -21.21 -2.45
N PHE A 352 2.72 -20.74 -2.84
CA PHE A 352 1.46 -20.93 -2.11
C PHE A 352 1.21 -22.37 -1.63
N GLN A 353 1.25 -23.35 -2.54
CA GLN A 353 0.99 -24.77 -2.24
C GLN A 353 2.10 -25.43 -1.40
N LYS A 354 3.34 -24.94 -1.49
CA LYS A 354 4.48 -25.51 -0.76
C LYS A 354 4.56 -25.03 0.68
N THR A 355 3.88 -23.93 0.99
CA THR A 355 4.08 -23.20 2.24
C THR A 355 2.83 -23.17 3.14
N THR A 356 1.80 -23.93 2.78
CA THR A 356 0.70 -24.29 3.68
C THR A 356 0.69 -25.80 3.80
N GLU A 357 0.73 -26.28 5.03
CA GLU A 357 0.56 -27.69 5.37
C GLU A 357 -0.86 -27.94 5.84
N HIS A 358 -1.42 -29.04 5.34
CA HIS A 358 -2.69 -29.61 5.78
C HIS A 358 -2.37 -30.76 6.74
N VAL A 359 -2.58 -30.56 8.05
CA VAL A 359 -2.24 -31.59 9.03
C VAL A 359 -3.01 -32.88 8.74
N LEU A 360 -4.35 -32.80 8.73
CA LEU A 360 -5.21 -33.76 8.01
C LEU A 360 -5.10 -33.47 6.50
N PRO A 361 -4.55 -34.39 5.68
CA PRO A 361 -4.37 -34.16 4.26
C PRO A 361 -5.70 -34.12 3.49
N GLN A 362 -5.76 -33.36 2.40
CA GLN A 362 -6.94 -33.27 1.53
C GLN A 362 -7.33 -34.61 0.89
N THR A 363 -6.34 -35.46 0.60
CA THR A 363 -6.53 -36.78 -0.01
C THR A 363 -5.81 -37.86 0.81
N PRO A 364 -6.39 -38.28 1.95
CA PRO A 364 -5.83 -39.38 2.73
C PRO A 364 -5.76 -40.67 1.88
N ALA A 365 -4.70 -41.47 2.08
CA ALA A 365 -4.54 -42.73 1.36
C ALA A 365 -5.65 -43.74 1.73
N ALA A 366 -5.99 -44.64 0.82
CA ALA A 366 -6.89 -45.75 1.12
C ALA A 366 -6.31 -46.60 2.27
N GLY A 367 -7.14 -46.92 3.27
CA GLY A 367 -6.72 -47.66 4.46
C GLY A 367 -5.96 -46.83 5.51
N SER A 368 -5.82 -45.52 5.31
CA SER A 368 -5.13 -44.63 6.25
C SER A 368 -5.81 -44.51 7.61
N GLN A 369 -5.02 -44.31 8.67
CA GLN A 369 -5.52 -44.03 10.01
C GLN A 369 -6.32 -42.71 10.06
N TRP A 370 -6.09 -41.80 9.12
CA TRP A 370 -6.93 -40.61 8.92
C TRP A 370 -8.39 -40.97 8.67
N LEU A 371 -8.70 -41.99 7.86
CA LEU A 371 -10.08 -42.39 7.54
C LEU A 371 -10.78 -43.07 8.72
N VAL A 372 -10.01 -43.63 9.65
CA VAL A 372 -10.52 -44.20 10.91
C VAL A 372 -10.79 -43.09 11.93
N THR A 373 -9.89 -42.12 12.02
CA THR A 373 -9.96 -41.01 12.98
C THR A 373 -11.00 -39.96 12.57
N PHE A 374 -11.11 -39.68 11.27
CA PHE A 374 -12.10 -38.78 10.66
C PHE A 374 -13.08 -39.64 9.86
N LYS A 375 -13.90 -40.40 10.59
CA LYS A 375 -14.77 -41.45 10.05
C LYS A 375 -15.91 -40.91 9.20
N ASP A 376 -16.54 -39.81 9.63
CA ASP A 376 -17.63 -39.16 8.89
C ASP A 376 -17.05 -38.37 7.71
N PRO A 377 -17.38 -38.72 6.44
CA PRO A 377 -16.91 -37.98 5.27
C PRO A 377 -17.37 -36.52 5.24
N ALA A 378 -18.56 -36.21 5.77
CA ALA A 378 -19.09 -34.84 5.75
C ALA A 378 -18.32 -33.94 6.74
N GLU A 379 -18.15 -34.39 7.98
CA GLU A 379 -17.32 -33.72 8.98
C GLU A 379 -15.87 -33.58 8.50
N ARG A 380 -15.30 -34.64 7.92
CA ARG A 380 -13.93 -34.61 7.37
C ARG A 380 -13.78 -33.54 6.30
N ALA A 381 -14.74 -33.44 5.36
CA ALA A 381 -14.69 -32.44 4.30
C ALA A 381 -14.69 -31.01 4.85
N GLN A 382 -15.48 -30.73 5.88
CA GLN A 382 -15.48 -29.42 6.56
C GLN A 382 -14.11 -29.15 7.22
N LEU A 383 -13.63 -30.06 8.06
CA LEU A 383 -12.42 -29.84 8.84
C LEU A 383 -11.12 -29.77 8.01
N THR A 384 -11.12 -30.33 6.81
CA THR A 384 -9.92 -30.44 5.97
C THR A 384 -9.35 -29.07 5.59
N ASP A 385 -10.18 -28.15 5.09
CA ASP A 385 -9.72 -26.84 4.59
C ASP A 385 -10.00 -25.68 5.56
N CYS A 386 -10.48 -25.97 6.76
CA CYS A 386 -10.69 -24.96 7.80
C CYS A 386 -9.36 -24.51 8.40
N LEU A 387 -9.30 -23.27 8.89
CA LEU A 387 -8.05 -22.66 9.37
C LEU A 387 -7.38 -23.45 10.50
N GLY A 388 -8.17 -24.14 11.34
CA GLY A 388 -7.69 -24.97 12.43
C GLY A 388 -6.81 -26.12 11.97
N ASN A 389 -6.99 -26.61 10.74
CA ASN A 389 -6.20 -27.69 10.14
C ASN A 389 -5.05 -27.18 9.24
N LEU A 390 -4.96 -25.87 9.00
CA LEU A 390 -3.92 -25.25 8.20
C LEU A 390 -2.81 -24.67 9.09
N VAL A 391 -1.57 -24.90 8.67
CA VAL A 391 -0.39 -24.30 9.31
C VAL A 391 0.56 -23.80 8.22
N LEU A 392 1.29 -22.71 8.50
CA LEU A 392 2.41 -22.35 7.64
C LEU A 392 3.48 -23.43 7.71
N THR A 393 4.19 -23.63 6.61
CA THR A 393 5.35 -24.51 6.57
C THR A 393 6.36 -23.96 5.57
N MET A 394 7.61 -24.41 5.67
CA MET A 394 8.64 -24.13 4.67
C MET A 394 8.66 -25.16 3.54
N ASP A 395 8.19 -26.38 3.80
CA ASP A 395 8.14 -27.45 2.81
C ASP A 395 7.04 -28.48 3.10
N ASN A 396 5.89 -28.27 2.47
CA ASN A 396 4.76 -29.21 2.52
C ASN A 396 5.11 -30.58 1.87
N SER A 397 6.02 -30.63 0.89
CA SER A 397 6.30 -31.87 0.15
C SER A 397 6.90 -32.97 1.03
N SER A 398 7.56 -32.57 2.13
CA SER A 398 8.06 -33.48 3.15
C SER A 398 6.96 -34.19 3.95
N TYR A 399 5.75 -33.63 4.03
CA TYR A 399 4.63 -34.21 4.78
C TYR A 399 3.59 -34.86 3.85
N GLY A 400 3.03 -34.10 2.91
CA GLY A 400 2.01 -34.56 1.98
C GLY A 400 0.88 -35.35 2.64
N ARG A 401 0.57 -36.54 2.10
CA ARG A 401 -0.51 -37.42 2.59
C ARG A 401 -0.10 -38.43 3.67
N LYS A 402 1.06 -38.24 4.31
CA LYS A 402 1.56 -39.14 5.36
C LYS A 402 0.60 -39.18 6.56
N GLU A 403 0.68 -40.26 7.34
CA GLU A 403 -0.01 -40.36 8.63
C GLU A 403 0.48 -39.31 9.62
N PHE A 404 -0.37 -38.91 10.57
CA PHE A 404 0.00 -37.91 11.59
C PHE A 404 1.28 -38.31 12.35
N SER A 405 1.43 -39.57 12.73
CA SER A 405 2.62 -40.06 13.44
C SER A 405 3.91 -39.85 12.64
N SER A 406 3.86 -40.03 11.32
CA SER A 406 4.99 -39.80 10.42
C SER A 406 5.29 -38.32 10.21
N LYS A 407 4.25 -37.46 10.15
CA LYS A 407 4.41 -36.01 10.04
C LYS A 407 4.96 -35.40 11.34
N ARG A 408 4.42 -35.85 12.49
CA ARG A 408 4.84 -35.47 13.84
C ARG A 408 6.28 -35.86 14.11
N GLY A 409 6.66 -37.10 13.79
CA GLY A 409 7.99 -37.64 14.04
C GLY A 409 8.33 -37.73 15.53
N THR A 410 9.61 -37.60 15.86
CA THR A 410 10.12 -37.63 17.24
C THR A 410 11.07 -36.47 17.50
N PRO A 411 11.31 -36.08 18.77
CA PRO A 411 12.20 -34.97 19.11
C PRO A 411 13.66 -35.13 18.62
N VAL A 412 14.13 -36.36 18.43
CA VAL A 412 15.50 -36.67 17.97
C VAL A 412 15.60 -36.91 16.47
N GLN A 413 14.47 -36.82 15.74
CA GLN A 413 14.43 -37.10 14.31
C GLN A 413 14.98 -35.91 13.52
N VAL A 414 16.07 -36.17 12.78
CA VAL A 414 16.68 -35.18 11.86
C VAL A 414 16.21 -35.40 10.42
N SER A 415 16.04 -36.65 10.00
CA SER A 415 15.58 -37.01 8.65
C SER A 415 14.70 -38.27 8.69
N PRO A 416 13.58 -38.33 7.93
CA PRO A 416 13.02 -37.25 7.13
C PRO A 416 12.52 -36.07 8.01
N PRO A 417 12.28 -34.87 7.46
CA PRO A 417 11.73 -33.75 8.22
C PRO A 417 10.41 -34.09 8.92
N CYS A 418 10.19 -33.51 10.10
CA CYS A 418 8.99 -33.71 10.92
C CYS A 418 8.66 -32.46 11.74
N TYR A 419 7.44 -32.39 12.28
CA TYR A 419 6.96 -31.23 13.03
C TYR A 419 7.80 -30.89 14.27
N TYR A 420 8.34 -31.89 14.99
CA TYR A 420 9.20 -31.61 16.17
C TYR A 420 10.47 -30.82 15.82
N GLY A 421 11.06 -31.11 14.66
CA GLY A 421 12.26 -30.43 14.16
C GLY A 421 11.95 -29.25 13.23
N ALA A 422 10.68 -28.85 13.10
CA ALA A 422 10.28 -27.84 12.15
C ALA A 422 10.80 -26.45 12.52
N ALA A 423 11.04 -25.63 11.48
CA ALA A 423 11.53 -24.27 11.66
C ALA A 423 10.48 -23.38 12.33
N LEU A 424 9.20 -23.55 12.00
CA LEU A 424 8.11 -22.73 12.54
C LEU A 424 7.64 -23.26 13.89
N LEU A 425 7.21 -22.36 14.77
CA LEU A 425 6.73 -22.70 16.09
C LEU A 425 5.34 -23.35 16.03
N SER A 426 4.46 -22.89 15.14
CA SER A 426 3.13 -23.49 14.98
C SER A 426 3.19 -24.97 14.60
N GLU A 427 4.13 -25.38 13.75
CA GLU A 427 4.37 -26.80 13.43
C GLU A 427 4.81 -27.58 14.69
N ARG A 428 5.75 -27.03 15.47
CA ARG A 428 6.22 -27.65 16.72
C ARG A 428 5.15 -27.76 17.80
N GLU A 429 4.22 -26.81 17.86
CA GLU A 429 3.07 -26.88 18.77
C GLU A 429 2.13 -28.03 18.42
N ILE A 430 1.86 -28.22 17.12
CA ILE A 430 1.08 -29.38 16.63
C ILE A 430 1.78 -30.68 17.02
N ALA A 431 3.13 -30.72 17.00
CA ALA A 431 3.89 -31.90 17.39
C ALA A 431 3.69 -32.32 18.86
N ASN A 432 3.31 -31.39 19.75
CA ASN A 432 3.03 -31.69 21.16
C ASN A 432 1.75 -32.51 21.34
N SER A 433 0.86 -32.54 20.34
CA SER A 433 -0.31 -33.43 20.34
C SER A 433 0.12 -34.85 19.97
N ASP A 434 -0.31 -35.86 20.75
CA ASP A 434 -0.06 -37.27 20.43
C ASP A 434 -0.89 -37.77 19.24
N LYS A 435 -2.07 -37.19 19.05
CA LYS A 435 -3.01 -37.52 17.97
C LYS A 435 -3.59 -36.24 17.38
N TRP A 436 -3.84 -36.25 16.08
CA TRP A 436 -4.61 -35.22 15.41
C TRP A 436 -6.00 -35.74 15.10
N THR A 437 -7.01 -35.14 15.73
CA THR A 437 -8.40 -35.62 15.72
C THR A 437 -9.35 -34.50 15.31
N PRO A 438 -10.64 -34.80 15.02
CA PRO A 438 -11.63 -33.75 14.83
C PRO A 438 -11.68 -32.73 15.97
N GLN A 439 -11.49 -33.18 17.22
CA GLN A 439 -11.45 -32.28 18.37
C GLN A 439 -10.21 -31.39 18.35
N SER A 440 -9.02 -31.95 18.02
CA SER A 440 -7.77 -31.17 17.90
C SER A 440 -7.88 -30.03 16.90
N VAL A 441 -8.55 -30.26 15.77
CA VAL A 441 -8.81 -29.22 14.75
C VAL A 441 -9.72 -28.12 15.30
N ARG A 442 -10.78 -28.48 16.02
CA ARG A 442 -11.72 -27.53 16.62
C ARG A 442 -11.08 -26.72 17.74
N ASP A 443 -10.30 -27.35 18.61
CA ASP A 443 -9.60 -26.69 19.71
C ASP A 443 -8.63 -25.64 19.16
N ARG A 444 -7.83 -26.00 18.15
CA ARG A 444 -6.92 -25.07 17.49
C ARG A 444 -7.67 -23.96 16.74
N LEU A 445 -8.82 -24.26 16.13
CA LEU A 445 -9.65 -23.25 15.48
C LEU A 445 -10.19 -22.22 16.48
N ALA A 446 -10.64 -22.67 17.66
CA ALA A 446 -11.07 -21.80 18.75
C ALA A 446 -9.92 -20.98 19.35
N GLU A 447 -8.71 -21.55 19.45
CA GLU A 447 -7.51 -20.82 19.84
C GLU A 447 -7.19 -19.68 18.86
N LEU A 448 -7.22 -19.98 17.55
CA LEU A 448 -7.01 -18.98 16.49
C LEU A 448 -8.10 -17.89 16.50
N GLU A 449 -9.36 -18.26 16.76
CA GLU A 449 -10.47 -17.31 16.90
C GLU A 449 -10.22 -16.35 18.07
N GLY A 450 -9.96 -16.89 19.26
CA GLY A 450 -9.72 -16.10 20.47
C GLY A 450 -8.49 -15.19 20.34
N TRP A 451 -7.43 -15.69 19.71
CA TRP A 451 -6.26 -14.90 19.36
C TRP A 451 -6.60 -13.78 18.39
N ALA A 452 -7.34 -14.07 17.30
CA ALA A 452 -7.67 -13.08 16.28
C ALA A 452 -8.52 -11.94 16.85
N LEU A 453 -9.52 -12.25 17.70
CA LEU A 453 -10.34 -11.25 18.39
C LEU A 453 -9.52 -10.38 19.36
N THR A 454 -8.47 -10.94 19.96
CA THR A 454 -7.56 -10.20 20.84
C THR A 454 -6.57 -9.34 20.06
N ARG A 455 -6.05 -9.85 18.95
CA ARG A 455 -5.05 -9.17 18.10
C ARG A 455 -5.66 -8.03 17.27
N TRP A 456 -6.92 -8.19 16.88
CA TRP A 456 -7.68 -7.20 16.10
C TRP A 456 -8.98 -6.85 16.83
N PRO A 457 -8.88 -6.07 17.93
CA PRO A 457 -10.05 -5.70 18.71
C PRO A 457 -10.90 -4.68 17.94
N ALA A 458 -12.21 -4.77 18.06
CA ALA A 458 -13.12 -3.71 17.65
C ALA A 458 -14.22 -3.59 18.70
N THR A 459 -14.59 -2.37 19.03
CA THR A 459 -15.65 -2.09 20.00
C THR A 459 -16.80 -1.39 19.31
N GLY A 460 -17.97 -2.04 19.32
CA GLY A 460 -19.22 -1.44 18.91
C GLY A 460 -20.10 -1.05 20.10
N PRO A 461 -21.21 -0.34 19.86
CA PRO A 461 -22.25 -0.19 20.86
C PRO A 461 -22.74 -1.58 21.30
N VAL A 462 -22.95 -1.78 22.61
CA VAL A 462 -23.56 -3.00 23.16
C VAL A 462 -24.90 -3.23 22.45
N ALA A 463 -25.01 -4.32 21.71
CA ALA A 463 -26.12 -4.53 20.78
C ALA A 463 -27.48 -4.59 21.52
N ALA A 464 -28.45 -3.80 21.05
CA ALA A 464 -29.81 -4.29 20.90
C ALA A 464 -29.86 -5.14 19.61
N PRO A 465 -30.73 -6.16 19.52
CA PRO A 465 -30.68 -7.14 18.43
C PRO A 465 -30.88 -6.47 17.07
N VAL A 466 -29.99 -6.78 16.12
CA VAL A 466 -30.02 -6.25 14.76
C VAL A 466 -31.09 -6.98 13.96
N ALA A 467 -32.05 -6.21 13.44
CA ALA A 467 -32.95 -6.64 12.38
C ALA A 467 -32.14 -6.94 11.12
N VAL A 468 -32.37 -8.12 10.55
CA VAL A 468 -31.85 -8.52 9.24
C VAL A 468 -32.41 -7.55 8.21
N ASP A 469 -31.55 -6.76 7.58
CA ASP A 469 -31.93 -5.97 6.40
C ASP A 469 -31.17 -6.47 5.19
N THR A 470 -31.94 -6.59 4.11
CA THR A 470 -31.72 -7.40 2.91
C THR A 470 -30.61 -6.88 2.00
N ASP A 471 -30.02 -7.82 1.26
CA ASP A 471 -29.12 -7.58 0.13
C ASP A 471 -29.65 -6.45 -0.77
N VAL A 472 -28.88 -5.38 -0.90
CA VAL A 472 -29.06 -4.41 -1.98
C VAL A 472 -28.30 -4.99 -3.17
N GLU A 473 -29.06 -5.48 -4.14
CA GLU A 473 -28.62 -5.72 -5.51
C GLU A 473 -28.05 -4.41 -6.07
N ASP A 474 -26.75 -4.39 -6.40
CA ASP A 474 -26.18 -3.36 -7.26
C ASP A 474 -26.60 -3.72 -8.69
N ASP A 475 -27.45 -2.89 -9.29
CA ASP A 475 -27.85 -2.98 -10.69
C ASP A 475 -26.62 -3.03 -11.62
N ASP A 476 -26.59 -4.09 -12.43
CA ASP A 476 -25.88 -4.13 -13.71
C ASP A 476 -26.55 -3.11 -14.64
N ASP A 477 -25.82 -2.08 -15.06
CA ASP A 477 -26.13 -1.36 -16.30
C ASP A 477 -24.93 -1.48 -17.24
N ASP A 478 -25.11 -2.37 -18.21
CA ASP A 478 -24.43 -2.40 -19.51
C ASP A 478 -24.76 -1.10 -20.27
N ASP A 479 -23.72 -0.32 -20.63
CA ASP A 479 -23.44 0.21 -21.98
C ASP A 479 -22.10 0.98 -22.02
#